data_AF-A0A0B0PC09-F1
#
_entry.id   AF-A0A0B0PC09-F1
#
_cell.length_a   1.000
_cell.length_b   1.000
_cell.length_c   1.000
_cell.angle_alpha   90.00
_cell.angle_beta   90.00
_cell.angle_gamma   90.00
#
_symmetry.space_group_name_H-M   'P 1'
#
loop_
_entity.id
_entity.type
_entity.pdbx_description
1 polymer ?
#
loop_
_entity_poly.entity_id
_entity_poly.type
_entity_poly.pdbx_seq_one_letter_code
_entity_poly.pdbx_strand_id
1 'polypeptide(L)'
;MHRKKDGSPMTSEAEEIMEKLKDKKVKYEAITSSDSSVNLENIDNRIITERLRDQIAQMQASTIEQIAQLRAEAAAREVEQSRKYDELQLQLQNMMTMFQQSQNPPS
;
A
#
# COMPACT_ATOMS: atom_id res chain seq x y z
N MET A 1 -23.38 42.17 41.49
CA MET A 1 -24.24 41.76 42.61
C MET A 1 -25.23 40.74 42.08
N HIS A 2 -24.99 39.45 42.30
CA HIS A 2 -25.97 38.42 41.99
C HIS A 2 -27.13 38.53 43.00
N ARG A 3 -28.36 38.57 42.48
CA ARG A 3 -29.58 38.70 43.28
C ARG A 3 -30.44 37.46 43.07
N LYS A 4 -31.09 37.02 44.13
CA LYS A 4 -32.10 35.98 44.09
C LYS A 4 -33.34 36.50 43.34
N LYS A 5 -34.25 35.61 42.95
CA LYS A 5 -35.46 35.98 42.17
C LYS A 5 -36.40 36.94 42.92
N ASP A 6 -36.29 37.01 44.24
CA ASP A 6 -37.01 37.91 45.13
C ASP A 6 -36.33 39.29 45.31
N GLY A 7 -35.17 39.53 44.67
CA GLY A 7 -34.39 40.76 44.78
C GLY A 7 -33.41 40.82 45.95
N SER A 8 -33.43 39.81 46.83
CA SER A 8 -32.49 39.68 47.96
C SER A 8 -31.05 39.44 47.46
N PRO A 9 -30.01 39.98 48.15
CA PRO A 9 -28.62 39.71 47.81
C PRO A 9 -28.33 38.19 47.91
N MET A 10 -27.58 37.66 46.95
CA MET A 10 -27.14 36.27 46.97
C MET A 10 -26.04 36.07 48.03
N THR A 11 -26.00 34.90 48.68
CA THR A 11 -24.95 34.56 49.64
C THR A 11 -23.66 34.19 48.89
N SER A 12 -22.50 34.53 49.44
CA SER A 12 -21.20 34.30 48.78
C SER A 12 -20.94 32.84 48.43
N GLU A 13 -21.38 31.90 49.27
CA GLU A 13 -21.27 30.45 49.00
C GLU A 13 -22.10 30.02 47.78
N ALA A 14 -23.30 30.60 47.62
CA ALA A 14 -24.17 30.29 46.48
C ALA A 14 -23.62 30.89 45.18
N GLU A 15 -22.94 32.03 45.26
CA GLU A 15 -22.22 32.65 44.15
C GLU A 15 -21.01 31.81 43.71
N GLU A 16 -20.22 31.30 44.66
CA GLU A 16 -19.10 30.39 44.38
C GLU A 16 -19.55 29.07 43.73
N ILE A 17 -20.66 28.49 44.20
CA ILE A 17 -21.24 27.27 43.61
C ILE A 17 -21.72 27.53 42.18
N MET A 18 -22.35 28.69 41.93
CA MET A 18 -22.82 29.05 40.59
C MET A 18 -21.67 29.17 39.59
N GLU A 19 -20.59 29.84 39.96
CA GLU A 19 -19.40 29.98 39.09
C GLU A 19 -18.75 28.62 38.82
N LYS A 20 -18.58 27.76 39.84
CA LYS A 20 -18.06 26.39 39.65
C LYS A 20 -18.93 25.55 38.70
N LEU A 21 -20.25 25.68 38.77
CA LEU A 21 -21.17 24.98 37.87
C LEU A 21 -21.08 25.50 36.43
N LYS A 22 -20.90 26.81 36.26
CA LYS A 22 -20.72 27.44 34.95
C LYS A 22 -19.41 27.02 34.29
N ASP A 23 -18.32 27.02 35.04
CA ASP A 23 -17.01 26.51 34.58
C ASP A 23 -17.08 25.03 34.18
N LYS A 24 -17.75 24.20 35.01
CA LYS A 24 -17.91 22.77 34.73
C LYS A 24 -18.75 22.54 33.47
N LYS A 25 -19.79 23.35 33.23
CA LYS A 25 -20.61 23.30 32.02
C LYS A 25 -19.80 23.64 30.77
N VAL A 26 -19.03 24.72 30.81
CA VAL A 26 -18.15 25.12 29.70
C VAL A 26 -17.12 24.02 29.39
N LYS A 27 -16.51 23.44 30.42
CA LYS A 27 -15.55 22.34 30.26
C LYS A 27 -16.19 21.09 29.62
N TYR A 28 -17.40 20.74 30.02
CA TYR A 28 -18.12 19.58 29.46
C TYR A 28 -18.52 19.82 27.99
N GLU A 29 -19.05 21.00 27.67
CA GLU A 29 -19.40 21.39 26.30
C GLU A 29 -18.18 21.38 25.37
N ALA A 30 -17.03 21.84 25.85
CA ALA A 30 -15.76 21.82 25.09
C ALA A 30 -15.28 20.38 24.80
N ILE A 31 -15.36 19.47 25.78
CA ILE A 31 -14.97 18.06 25.59
C ILE A 31 -15.91 17.39 24.59
N THR A 32 -17.23 17.59 24.70
CA THR A 32 -18.18 17.03 23.73
C THR A 32 -17.99 17.60 22.32
N SER A 33 -17.61 18.87 22.19
CA SER A 33 -17.29 19.47 20.90
C SER A 33 -16.01 18.91 20.30
N SER A 34 -15.04 18.48 21.12
CA SER A 34 -13.79 17.87 20.68
C SER A 34 -13.95 16.39 20.34
N ASP A 35 -14.70 15.62 21.13
CA ASP A 35 -14.94 14.19 20.88
C ASP A 35 -15.89 13.97 19.69
N SER A 36 -16.77 14.95 19.40
CA SER A 36 -17.63 14.97 18.22
C SER A 36 -16.92 15.46 16.95
N SER A 37 -15.66 15.92 17.02
CA SER A 37 -14.98 16.54 15.88
C SER A 37 -14.49 15.55 14.82
N VAL A 38 -14.67 14.25 15.03
CA VAL A 38 -14.46 13.22 14.02
C VAL A 38 -15.77 13.03 13.26
N ASN A 39 -15.97 13.82 12.21
CA ASN A 39 -17.11 13.66 11.31
C ASN A 39 -17.09 12.21 10.75
N LEU A 40 -18.17 11.45 10.94
CA LEU A 40 -18.30 10.07 10.46
C LEU A 40 -18.01 9.97 8.95
N GLU A 41 -18.41 10.99 8.18
CA GLU A 41 -18.12 11.09 6.75
C GLU A 41 -16.62 11.21 6.44
N ASN A 42 -15.82 11.78 7.35
CA ASN A 42 -14.36 11.83 7.23
C ASN A 42 -13.71 10.46 7.53
N ILE A 43 -14.33 9.64 8.39
CA ILE A 43 -13.87 8.28 8.68
C ILE A 43 -14.17 7.37 7.49
N ASP A 44 -15.37 7.43 6.93
CA ASP A 44 -15.75 6.60 5.77
C ASP A 44 -14.87 6.92 4.54
N ASN A 45 -14.65 8.20 4.26
CA ASN A 45 -13.76 8.63 3.17
C ASN A 45 -12.32 8.14 3.37
N ARG A 46 -11.82 8.18 4.61
CA ARG A 46 -10.49 7.64 4.95
C ARG A 46 -10.42 6.13 4.73
N ILE A 47 -11.42 5.38 5.20
CA ILE A 47 -11.48 3.92 5.03
C ILE A 47 -11.54 3.54 3.54
N ILE A 48 -12.37 4.23 2.74
CA ILE A 48 -12.46 3.99 1.30
C ILE A 48 -11.11 4.26 0.63
N THR A 49 -10.43 5.36 1.00
CA THR A 49 -9.15 5.74 0.41
C THR A 49 -8.05 4.71 0.70
N GLU A 50 -7.95 4.24 1.95
CA GLU A 50 -6.96 3.22 2.32
C GLU A 50 -7.26 1.88 1.63
N ARG A 51 -8.53 1.47 1.59
CA ARG A 51 -8.93 0.24 0.87
C ARG A 51 -8.55 0.30 -0.61
N LEU A 52 -8.80 1.44 -1.27
CA LEU A 52 -8.43 1.62 -2.68
C LEU A 52 -6.92 1.59 -2.87
N ARG A 53 -6.15 2.20 -1.96
CA ARG A 53 -4.68 2.14 -1.99
C ARG A 53 -4.18 0.70 -1.87
N ASP A 54 -4.71 -0.06 -0.91
CA ASP A 54 -4.34 -1.46 -0.71
C ASP A 54 -4.68 -2.32 -1.94
N GLN A 55 -5.86 -2.12 -2.54
CA GLN A 55 -6.25 -2.80 -3.77
C GLN A 55 -5.31 -2.47 -4.93
N ILE A 56 -4.94 -1.20 -5.10
CA ILE A 56 -3.98 -0.78 -6.12
C ILE A 56 -2.61 -1.42 -5.88
N ALA A 57 -2.14 -1.42 -4.63
CA ALA A 57 -0.86 -2.03 -4.26
C ALA A 57 -0.85 -3.54 -4.53
N GLN A 58 -1.93 -4.24 -4.22
CA GLN A 58 -2.09 -5.67 -4.52
C GLN A 58 -2.08 -5.94 -6.03
N MET A 59 -2.83 -5.14 -6.80
CA MET A 59 -2.85 -5.26 -8.26
C MET A 59 -1.46 -5.00 -8.87
N GLN A 60 -0.74 -3.99 -8.37
CA GLN A 60 0.63 -3.69 -8.80
C GLN A 60 1.58 -4.84 -8.48
N ALA A 61 1.55 -5.37 -7.27
CA ALA A 61 2.37 -6.50 -6.86
C ALA A 61 2.13 -7.73 -7.74
N SER A 62 0.85 -8.09 -7.96
CA SER A 62 0.49 -9.22 -8.83
C SER A 62 0.95 -9.01 -10.28
N THR A 63 0.81 -7.78 -10.80
CA THR A 63 1.26 -7.46 -12.17
C THR A 63 2.77 -7.56 -12.30
N ILE A 64 3.52 -7.05 -11.32
CA ILE A 64 4.99 -7.11 -11.30
C ILE A 64 5.45 -8.57 -11.26
N GLU A 65 4.82 -9.40 -10.44
CA GLU A 65 5.14 -10.83 -10.34
C GLU A 65 4.91 -11.56 -11.68
N GLN A 66 3.78 -11.32 -12.35
CA GLN A 66 3.50 -11.89 -13.67
C GLN A 66 4.51 -11.44 -14.73
N ILE A 67 4.91 -10.16 -14.72
CA ILE A 67 5.94 -9.64 -15.64
C ILE A 67 7.28 -10.32 -15.39
N ALA A 68 7.67 -10.52 -14.12
CA ALA A 68 8.91 -11.19 -13.77
C ALA A 68 8.92 -12.65 -14.27
N GLN A 69 7.81 -13.36 -14.11
CA GLN A 69 7.67 -14.74 -14.58
C GLN A 69 7.77 -14.83 -16.11
N LEU A 70 7.06 -13.97 -16.84
CA LEU A 70 7.12 -13.93 -18.31
C LEU A 70 8.53 -13.61 -18.81
N ARG A 71 9.24 -12.69 -18.17
CA ARG A 71 10.63 -12.36 -18.53
C ARG A 71 11.59 -13.51 -18.25
N ALA A 72 11.45 -14.19 -17.11
CA ALA A 72 12.26 -15.36 -16.78
C ALA A 72 12.03 -16.50 -17.78
N GLU A 73 10.78 -16.74 -18.17
CA GLU A 73 10.44 -17.75 -19.16
C GLU A 73 10.98 -17.39 -20.56
N ALA A 74 10.85 -16.12 -20.98
CA ALA A 74 11.42 -15.66 -22.24
C ALA A 74 12.95 -15.86 -22.27
N ALA A 75 13.65 -15.47 -21.20
CA ALA A 75 15.09 -15.65 -21.10
C ALA A 75 15.50 -17.14 -21.13
N ALA A 76 14.74 -18.01 -20.45
CA ALA A 76 15.01 -19.45 -20.47
C ALA A 76 14.85 -20.03 -21.88
N ARG A 77 13.80 -19.62 -22.61
CA ARG A 77 13.57 -20.05 -23.99
C ARG A 77 14.66 -19.55 -24.93
N GLU A 78 15.13 -18.31 -24.80
CA GLU A 78 16.25 -17.79 -25.59
C GLU A 78 17.53 -18.62 -25.35
N VAL A 79 17.88 -18.90 -24.10
CA VAL A 79 19.04 -19.72 -23.75
C VAL A 79 18.93 -21.13 -24.34
N GLU A 80 17.75 -21.75 -24.28
CA GLU A 80 17.53 -23.07 -24.86
C GLU A 80 17.69 -23.06 -26.38
N GLN A 81 17.17 -22.04 -27.07
CA GLN A 81 17.30 -21.89 -28.52
C GLN A 81 18.76 -21.68 -28.93
N SER A 82 19.50 -20.82 -28.22
CA SER A 82 20.93 -20.63 -28.47
C SER A 82 21.71 -21.93 -28.32
N ARG A 83 21.44 -22.72 -27.27
CA ARG A 83 22.10 -24.03 -27.09
C ARG A 83 21.81 -24.99 -28.25
N LYS A 84 20.56 -25.05 -28.72
CA LYS A 84 20.18 -25.89 -29.88
C LYS A 84 20.91 -25.45 -31.14
N TYR A 85 21.07 -24.14 -31.33
CA TYR A 85 21.81 -23.60 -32.47
C TYR A 85 23.30 -23.96 -32.40
N ASP A 86 23.93 -23.79 -31.23
CA ASP A 86 25.34 -24.14 -31.02
C ASP A 86 25.58 -25.65 -31.24
N GLU A 87 24.68 -26.49 -30.75
CA GLU A 87 24.74 -27.94 -30.94
C GLU A 87 24.62 -28.32 -32.43
N LEU A 88 23.68 -27.71 -33.15
CA LEU A 88 23.52 -27.94 -34.58
C LEU A 88 24.76 -27.50 -35.37
N GLN A 89 25.34 -26.35 -35.01
CA GLN A 89 26.57 -25.86 -35.63
C GLN A 89 27.72 -26.84 -35.42
N LEU A 90 27.86 -27.39 -34.20
CA LEU A 90 28.87 -28.40 -33.89
C LEU A 90 28.65 -29.69 -34.69
N GLN A 91 27.42 -30.16 -34.83
CA GLN A 91 27.10 -31.34 -35.64
C GLN A 91 27.48 -31.14 -37.11
N LEU A 92 27.16 -29.98 -37.68
CA LEU A 92 27.52 -29.65 -39.06
C LEU A 92 29.05 -29.60 -39.24
N GLN A 93 29.78 -29.03 -38.29
CA GLN A 93 31.25 -28.97 -38.33
C GLN A 93 31.86 -30.38 -38.28
N ASN A 94 31.34 -31.26 -37.42
CA ASN A 94 31.80 -32.65 -37.33
C ASN A 94 31.56 -33.40 -38.65
N MET A 95 30.39 -33.23 -39.26
CA MET A 95 30.07 -33.86 -40.54
C MET A 95 30.99 -33.37 -41.67
N MET A 96 31.27 -32.06 -41.73
CA MET A 96 32.20 -31.49 -42.72
C MET A 96 33.62 -32.05 -42.54
N THR A 97 34.07 -32.23 -41.30
CA THR A 97 35.38 -32.82 -40.98
C THR A 97 35.47 -34.27 -41.44
N MET A 98 34.46 -35.09 -41.14
CA MET A 98 34.40 -36.50 -41.55
C MET A 98 34.39 -36.64 -43.08
N PHE A 99 33.63 -35.77 -43.77
CA PHE A 99 33.61 -35.77 -45.24
C PHE A 99 35.00 -35.46 -45.82
N GLN A 100 35.69 -34.43 -45.31
CA GLN A 100 37.03 -34.08 -45.79
C GLN A 100 38.05 -35.20 -45.58
N GLN A 101 37.96 -35.92 -44.46
CA GLN A 101 38.82 -37.08 -44.18
C GLN A 101 38.60 -38.21 -45.20
N SER A 102 37.36 -38.46 -45.62
CA SER A 102 37.08 -39.47 -46.65
C SER A 102 37.62 -39.12 -48.04
N GLN A 103 37.85 -37.82 -48.32
CA GLN A 103 38.42 -37.36 -49.60
C GLN A 103 39.94 -37.42 -49.64
N ASN A 104 40.61 -37.56 -48.49
CA ASN A 104 42.07 -37.63 -48.41
C ASN A 104 42.49 -39.10 -48.17
N PRO A 105 42.89 -39.86 -49.21
CA PRO A 105 43.35 -41.23 -49.01
C PRO A 105 44.64 -41.23 -48.17
N PRO A 106 44.81 -42.20 -47.26
CA PRO A 106 46.07 -42.35 -46.53
C PRO A 106 47.20 -42.69 -47.51
N SER A 107 48.32 -41.98 -47.37
CA SER A 107 49.57 -42.16 -48.14
C SER A 107 50.31 -43.43 -47.76
#